data_AF-A0A842VZ95-F1
#
_entry.id   AF-A0A842VZ95-F1
#
_cell.length_a   1.000
_cell.length_b   1.000
_cell.length_c   1.000
_cell.angle_alpha   90.00
_cell.angle_beta   90.00
_cell.angle_gamma   90.00
#
_symmetry.space_group_name_H-M   'P 1'
#
loop_
_entity.id
_entity.type
_entity.pdbx_description
1 polymer ?
#
loop_
_entity_poly.entity_id
_entity_poly.type
_entity_poly.pdbx_seq_one_letter_code
_entity_poly.pdbx_strand_id
1 'polypeptide(L)' 'MATKPYISSSNYLLKMSDFPKGKWCKIFDALYWNFIENQKEKLQENPRMRLMLNILEKKGKEEIEELTTTAREFMQEFE' A
#
# COMPACT_ATOMS: atom_id res chain seq x y z
N MET A 1 -16.77 9.38 -15.18
CA MET A 1 -15.83 9.95 -14.19
C MET A 1 -15.13 8.80 -13.48
N ALA A 2 -13.83 8.59 -13.70
CA ALA A 2 -13.08 7.53 -12.99
C ALA A 2 -12.54 8.10 -11.67
N THR A 3 -13.15 7.78 -10.53
CA THR A 3 -12.64 8.17 -9.21
C THR A 3 -11.37 7.38 -8.89
N LYS A 4 -10.48 7.96 -8.09
CA LYS A 4 -9.34 7.22 -7.54
C LYS A 4 -9.87 6.37 -6.37
N PRO A 5 -9.43 5.11 -6.19
CA PRO A 5 -9.77 4.37 -4.98
C PRO A 5 -9.29 5.13 -3.74
N TYR A 6 -10.12 5.18 -2.69
CA TYR A 6 -9.78 5.80 -1.41
C TYR A 6 -8.88 4.86 -0.60
N ILE A 7 -7.62 4.80 -1.03
CA ILE A 7 -6.54 4.07 -0.37
C ILE A 7 -5.39 5.02 -0.06
N SER A 8 -4.72 4.79 1.06
CA SER A 8 -3.58 5.59 1.49
C SER A 8 -2.56 4.75 2.23
N SER A 9 -1.32 5.22 2.26
CA SER A 9 -0.31 4.75 3.22
C SER A 9 -0.48 5.47 4.57
N SER A 10 0.31 5.06 5.56
CA SER A 10 0.31 5.64 6.91
C SER A 10 0.59 7.15 6.91
N ASN A 11 1.30 7.65 5.89
CA ASN A 11 1.62 9.06 5.72
C ASN A 11 0.38 9.96 5.62
N TYR A 12 -0.75 9.46 5.10
CA TYR A 12 -1.99 10.23 5.10
C TYR A 12 -2.51 10.42 6.52
N LEU A 13 -2.58 9.35 7.31
CA LEU A 13 -3.02 9.41 8.70
C LEU A 13 -2.10 10.31 9.53
N LEU A 14 -0.78 10.17 9.41
CA LEU A 14 0.18 11.01 10.14
C LEU A 14 0.04 12.52 9.83
N LYS A 15 -0.44 12.87 8.64
CA LYS A 15 -0.64 14.28 8.25
C LYS A 15 -2.02 14.83 8.62
N MET A 16 -3.01 13.96 8.72
CA MET A 16 -4.43 14.33 8.87
C MET A 16 -4.98 13.99 10.27
N SER A 17 -4.14 13.51 11.19
CA SER A 17 -4.52 13.12 12.54
C SER A 17 -3.37 13.31 13.53
N ASP A 18 -3.69 13.19 14.82
CA ASP A 18 -2.73 13.32 15.92
C ASP A 18 -2.09 11.98 16.34
N PHE A 19 -2.15 10.96 15.48
CA PHE A 19 -1.50 9.67 15.78
C PHE A 19 0.03 9.81 15.75
N PRO A 20 0.75 9.37 16.80
CA PRO A 20 2.20 9.34 16.76
C PRO A 20 2.68 8.28 15.76
N LYS A 21 3.82 8.55 15.13
CA LYS A 21 4.52 7.57 14.29
C LYS A 21 4.88 6.35 15.14
N GLY A 22 4.56 5.16 14.65
CA GLY A 22 4.78 3.91 15.39
C GLY A 22 4.95 2.68 14.49
N LYS A 23 5.09 1.51 15.11
CA LYS A 23 5.24 0.22 14.40
C LYS A 23 4.08 -0.07 13.43
N TRP A 24 2.88 0.41 13.77
CA TRP A 24 1.70 0.31 12.93
C TRP A 24 1.89 0.93 11.54
N CYS A 25 2.77 1.95 11.39
CA CYS A 25 3.04 2.56 10.09
C CYS A 25 3.65 1.56 9.11
N LYS A 26 4.60 0.72 9.56
CA LYS A 26 5.23 -0.31 8.72
C LYS A 26 4.17 -1.32 8.24
N ILE A 27 3.32 -1.77 9.15
CA ILE A 27 2.24 -2.72 8.84
C ILE A 27 1.23 -2.10 7.86
N PHE A 28 0.80 -0.88 8.11
CA PHE A 28 -0.18 -0.18 7.27
C PHE A 28 0.37 0.12 5.87
N ASP A 29 1.65 0.49 5.78
CA ASP A 29 2.32 0.68 4.49
C ASP A 29 2.48 -0.65 3.74
N ALA A 30 2.79 -1.75 4.45
CA ALA A 30 2.84 -3.08 3.88
C ALA A 30 1.48 -3.50 3.29
N LEU A 31 0.38 -3.29 4.03
CA LEU A 31 -0.98 -3.54 3.54
C LEU A 31 -1.30 -2.70 2.30
N TYR A 32 -0.94 -1.42 2.32
CA TYR A 32 -1.14 -0.51 1.20
C TYR A 32 -0.42 -0.98 -0.07
N TRP A 33 0.86 -1.31 0.02
CA TRP A 33 1.62 -1.76 -1.14
C TRP A 33 1.24 -3.16 -1.60
N ASN A 34 0.95 -4.08 -0.67
CA ASN A 34 0.41 -5.39 -0.98
C ASN A 34 -0.92 -5.30 -1.74
N PHE A 35 -1.81 -4.38 -1.36
CA PHE A 35 -3.04 -4.12 -2.11
C PHE A 35 -2.77 -3.65 -3.54
N ILE A 36 -1.84 -2.70 -3.72
CA ILE A 36 -1.51 -2.18 -5.06
C ILE A 36 -0.88 -3.26 -5.93
N GLU A 37 0.03 -4.08 -5.40
CA GLU A 37 0.64 -5.20 -6.14
C GLU A 37 -0.42 -6.23 -6.55
N ASN A 38 -1.28 -6.65 -5.63
CA ASN A 38 -2.32 -7.66 -5.91
C ASN A 38 -3.41 -7.16 -6.89
N GLN A 39 -3.66 -5.86 -6.95
CA GLN A 39 -4.66 -5.26 -7.83
C GLN A 39 -4.06 -4.52 -9.03
N LYS A 40 -2.74 -4.66 -9.28
CA LYS A 40 -2.02 -3.89 -10.31
C LYS A 40 -2.69 -3.96 -11.69
N GLU A 41 -3.20 -5.13 -12.06
CA GLU A 41 -3.84 -5.37 -13.35
C GLU A 41 -5.14 -4.58 -13.55
N LYS A 42 -5.88 -4.33 -12.46
CA LYS A 42 -7.07 -3.48 -12.49
C LYS A 42 -6.73 -2.01 -12.34
N LEU A 43 -5.71 -1.71 -11.51
CA LEU A 43 -5.29 -0.33 -11.24
C LEU A 43 -4.62 0.31 -12.46
N GLN A 44 -3.97 -0.45 -13.34
CA GLN A 44 -3.34 0.08 -14.57
C GLN A 44 -4.36 0.69 -15.55
N GLU A 45 -5.63 0.24 -15.51
CA GLU A 45 -6.71 0.78 -16.33
C GLU A 45 -7.11 2.21 -15.89
N ASN A 46 -6.76 2.61 -14.67
CA ASN A 46 -7.05 3.93 -14.14
C ASN A 46 -5.83 4.88 -14.31
N PRO A 47 -5.90 5.89 -15.19
CA PRO A 47 -4.77 6.81 -15.42
C PRO A 47 -4.29 7.54 -14.16
N ARG A 48 -5.17 7.72 -13.16
CA ARG A 48 -4.84 8.38 -11.88
C ARG A 48 -3.99 7.52 -10.95
N MET A 49 -3.87 6.23 -11.23
CA MET A 49 -3.05 5.28 -10.46
C MET A 49 -1.66 5.09 -11.04
N ARG A 50 -1.38 5.62 -12.24
CA ARG A 50 -0.11 5.42 -12.96
C ARG A 50 1.12 5.80 -12.13
N LEU A 51 1.06 6.91 -11.40
CA LEU A 51 2.18 7.31 -10.52
C LEU A 51 2.47 6.26 -9.45
N MET A 52 1.44 5.69 -8.82
CA MET A 52 1.62 4.69 -7.76
C MET A 52 2.21 3.40 -8.30
N LEU A 53 1.76 2.96 -9.48
CA LEU A 53 2.29 1.77 -10.16
C LEU A 53 3.75 1.95 -10.56
N ASN A 54 4.12 3.13 -11.09
CA ASN A 54 5.52 3.44 -11.41
C ASN A 54 6.43 3.45 -10.16
N ILE A 55 5.89 3.85 -9.00
CA ILE A 55 6.65 3.78 -7.74
C ILE A 55 6.82 2.32 -7.32
N LEU A 56 5.77 1.51 -7.42
CA LEU A 56 5.81 0.09 -7.11
C LEU A 56 6.84 -0.67 -7.97
N GLU A 57 6.89 -0.43 -9.28
CA GLU A 57 7.88 -1.03 -10.18
C GLU A 57 9.33 -0.73 -9.77
N LYS A 58 9.56 0.44 -9.15
CA LYS A 58 10.88 0.86 -8.67
C LYS A 58 11.27 0.24 -7.33
N LYS A 59 10.33 -0.35 -6.57
CA LYS A 59 10.61 -0.93 -5.24
C LYS A 59 11.51 -2.17 -5.30
N GLY A 60 11.70 -2.77 -6.47
CA GLY A 60 12.51 -3.99 -6.58
C GLY A 60 11.84 -5.19 -5.92
N LYS A 61 12.30 -6.39 -6.26
CA LYS A 61 11.63 -7.64 -5.88
C LYS A 61 11.70 -7.91 -4.37
N GLU A 62 12.87 -7.67 -3.77
CA GLU A 62 13.12 -7.92 -2.35
C GLU A 62 12.23 -7.04 -1.44
N GLU A 63 12.09 -5.75 -1.75
CA GLU A 63 11.21 -4.86 -0.99
C GLU A 63 9.74 -5.26 -1.12
N ILE A 64 9.30 -5.65 -2.33
CA ILE A 64 7.93 -6.13 -2.56
C ILE A 64 7.67 -7.42 -1.78
N GLU A 65 8.63 -8.33 -1.72
CA GLU A 65 8.53 -9.58 -0.96
C GLU A 65 8.44 -9.32 0.55
N GLU A 66 9.24 -8.38 1.09
CA GLU A 66 9.15 -7.96 2.49
C GLU A 66 7.78 -7.36 2.82
N LEU A 67 7.28 -6.46 1.97
CA LEU A 67 5.97 -5.82 2.12
C LEU A 67 4.83 -6.86 2.06
N THR A 68 4.90 -7.79 1.12
CA THR A 68 3.92 -8.86 0.95
C THR A 68 3.92 -9.81 2.15
N THR A 69 5.10 -10.16 2.66
CA THR A 69 5.26 -11.03 3.84
C THR A 69 4.69 -10.36 5.08
N THR A 70 5.09 -9.11 5.35
CA THR A 70 4.59 -8.32 6.49
C THR A 70 3.06 -8.18 6.45
N ALA A 71 2.50 -7.92 5.26
CA ALA A 71 1.05 -7.82 5.09
C ALA A 71 0.34 -9.15 5.36
N ARG A 72 0.89 -10.26 4.86
CA ARG A 72 0.32 -11.60 5.06
C ARG A 72 0.36 -12.03 6.51
N GLU A 73 1.49 -11.85 7.19
CA GLU A 73 1.65 -12.15 8.62
C GLU A 73 0.61 -11.39 9.45
N PHE A 74 0.43 -10.10 9.18
CA PHE A 74 -0.59 -9.32 9.87
C PHE A 74 -2.02 -9.81 9.58
N MET A 75 -2.33 -10.17 8.33
CA MET A 75 -3.66 -10.65 7.96
C MET A 75 -4.01 -12.01 8.60
N GLN A 76 -3.02 -12.87 8.84
CA GLN A 76 -3.22 -14.15 9.53
C GLN A 76 -3.72 -14.00 10.97
N GLU A 77 -3.51 -12.84 11.61
CA GLU A 77 -4.07 -12.57 12.96
C GLU A 77 -5.60 -12.39 12.95
N PHE A 78 -6.21 -12.22 11.77
CA PHE A 78 -7.65 -11.96 11.60
C PHE A 78 -8.41 -13.10 10.90
N GLU A 79 -7.72 -14.20 10.58
CA GLU A 79 -8.31 -15.46 10.07
C GLU A 79 -8.63 -16.42 11.22
#